data_AF-A0AAQ2U188-F1
#
_entry.id   AF-A0AAQ2U188-F1
#
_cell.length_a   1.000
_cell.length_b   1.000
_cell.length_c   1.000
_cell.angle_alpha   90.00
_cell.angle_beta   90.00
_cell.angle_gamma   90.00
#
_symmetry.space_group_name_H-M   'P 1'
#
loop_
_entity.id
_entity.type
_entity.pdbx_description
1 polymer ?
#
loop_
_entity_poly.entity_id
_entity_poly.type
_entity_poly.pdbx_seq_one_letter_code
_entity_poly.pdbx_strand_id
1 'polypeptide(L)'
;MCCSTAAKSAVIVCCAAIATTACSFQATSTQPSTAPPTSRVDSLIVSIEDVRRIANYEELAAHFQTDLREPPEADTNVPGPCRVVGSSDRTFGTDWSEFRSAGYHGVTDDLRPGGPVMVETVSQAIALYPDPSTARGVFHRLESSLAECAGLHDPYFDFILDRPDASTVRIGAAGWSHVYRLKSSVFICRWRVGY
;
A
#
# COMPACT_ATOMS: atom_id res chain seq x y z
N MET A 1 71.38 29.20 -34.00
CA MET A 1 72.78 28.79 -33.79
C MET A 1 72.82 27.29 -33.52
N CYS A 2 73.56 26.56 -34.36
CA CYS A 2 74.21 25.23 -34.19
C CYS A 2 73.37 24.00 -33.76
N CYS A 3 73.25 22.93 -34.57
CA CYS A 3 74.17 21.75 -34.68
C CYS A 3 74.12 20.87 -33.40
N SER A 4 74.06 19.52 -33.37
CA SER A 4 74.43 18.46 -34.31
C SER A 4 73.94 17.07 -33.82
N THR A 5 73.84 16.13 -34.77
CA THR A 5 73.98 14.65 -34.77
C THR A 5 74.05 13.78 -33.49
N ALA A 6 73.21 12.72 -33.53
CA ALA A 6 73.41 11.28 -33.23
C ALA A 6 74.63 10.76 -32.43
N ALA A 7 74.35 9.86 -31.46
CA ALA A 7 75.17 8.68 -31.15
C ALA A 7 74.36 7.62 -30.37
N LYS A 8 74.65 6.33 -30.63
CA LYS A 8 73.98 5.12 -30.14
C LYS A 8 74.69 4.51 -28.91
N SER A 9 73.95 3.63 -28.21
CA SER A 9 74.38 2.33 -27.63
C SER A 9 74.39 2.14 -26.10
N ALA A 10 73.35 1.44 -25.64
CA ALA A 10 73.27 0.23 -24.78
C ALA A 10 74.30 -0.08 -23.66
N VAL A 11 73.79 -0.39 -22.45
CA VAL A 11 74.11 -1.54 -21.53
C VAL A 11 72.95 -1.64 -20.51
N ILE A 12 72.02 -2.60 -20.58
CA ILE A 12 71.95 -3.94 -19.94
C ILE A 12 71.88 -3.94 -18.40
N VAL A 13 70.65 -4.23 -17.92
CA VAL A 13 70.22 -5.15 -16.84
C VAL A 13 70.82 -5.02 -15.44
N CYS A 14 69.97 -4.71 -14.45
CA CYS A 14 69.98 -5.45 -13.19
C CYS A 14 68.57 -5.48 -12.54
N CYS A 15 68.27 -6.61 -11.93
CA CYS A 15 66.95 -7.12 -11.60
C CYS A 15 66.32 -6.49 -10.35
N ALA A 16 65.02 -6.23 -10.39
CA ALA A 16 64.16 -6.26 -9.21
C ALA A 16 62.78 -6.80 -9.62
N ALA A 17 62.58 -8.10 -9.43
CA ALA A 17 61.29 -8.75 -9.56
C ALA A 17 60.38 -8.29 -8.40
N ILE A 18 59.39 -7.45 -8.69
CA ILE A 18 58.30 -7.18 -7.75
C ILE A 18 57.26 -8.27 -7.99
N ALA A 19 57.30 -9.31 -7.15
CA ALA A 19 56.22 -10.27 -7.05
C ALA A 19 54.99 -9.55 -6.49
N THR A 20 54.08 -9.12 -7.36
CA THR A 20 52.74 -8.74 -6.93
C THR A 20 51.97 -10.04 -6.72
N THR A 21 51.76 -10.40 -5.46
CA THR A 21 50.78 -11.40 -5.04
C THR A 21 49.40 -10.87 -5.39
N ALA A 22 48.96 -11.10 -6.62
CA ALA A 22 47.57 -10.94 -7.00
C ALA A 22 46.78 -12.02 -6.27
N CYS A 23 46.14 -11.65 -5.15
CA CYS A 23 45.06 -12.44 -4.58
C CYS A 23 43.99 -12.61 -5.67
N SER A 24 43.98 -13.77 -6.31
CA SER A 24 42.86 -14.22 -7.12
C SER A 24 41.73 -14.52 -6.14
N PHE A 25 40.99 -13.48 -5.74
CA PHE A 25 39.67 -13.68 -5.19
C PHE A 25 38.81 -14.18 -6.34
N GLN A 26 38.65 -15.51 -6.41
CA GLN A 26 37.50 -16.09 -7.08
C GLN A 26 36.27 -15.53 -6.36
N ALA A 27 35.72 -14.46 -6.92
CA ALA A 27 34.39 -14.01 -6.56
C ALA A 27 33.45 -15.11 -6.99
N THR A 28 33.13 -16.01 -6.07
CA THR A 28 31.95 -16.85 -6.15
C THR A 28 30.81 -15.90 -6.47
N SER A 29 30.27 -16.01 -7.68
CA SER A 29 29.07 -15.28 -8.08
C SER A 29 27.95 -15.76 -7.18
N THR A 30 27.75 -15.06 -6.06
CA THR A 30 26.53 -15.16 -5.29
C THR A 30 25.45 -14.59 -6.18
N GLN A 31 24.80 -15.46 -6.94
CA GLN A 31 23.55 -15.16 -7.61
C GLN A 31 22.64 -14.52 -6.57
N PRO A 32 22.20 -13.26 -6.73
CA PRO A 32 21.20 -12.69 -5.85
C PRO A 32 19.98 -13.59 -5.98
N SER A 33 19.66 -14.30 -4.90
CA SER A 33 18.35 -14.93 -4.78
C SER A 33 17.36 -13.78 -4.86
N THR A 34 16.80 -13.58 -6.04
CA THR A 34 15.83 -12.54 -6.29
C THR A 34 14.58 -12.99 -5.57
N ALA A 35 14.43 -12.58 -4.31
CA ALA A 35 13.12 -12.50 -3.71
C ALA A 35 12.24 -11.76 -4.73
N PRO A 36 11.04 -12.27 -5.07
CA PRO A 36 10.16 -11.60 -6.01
C PRO A 36 10.02 -10.13 -5.56
N PRO A 37 10.08 -9.15 -6.49
CA PRO A 37 9.99 -7.75 -6.13
C PRO A 37 8.71 -7.56 -5.33
N THR A 38 8.85 -7.14 -4.07
CA THR A 38 7.70 -6.81 -3.21
C THR A 38 6.84 -5.80 -3.96
N SER A 39 5.56 -6.11 -4.15
CA SER A 39 4.61 -5.25 -4.85
C SER A 39 4.63 -3.86 -4.22
N ARG A 40 4.48 -2.78 -5.00
CA ARG A 40 4.50 -1.43 -4.43
C ARG A 40 3.38 -1.24 -3.42
N VAL A 41 2.20 -1.80 -3.69
CA VAL A 41 1.08 -1.77 -2.75
C VAL A 41 1.33 -2.57 -1.47
N ASP A 42 2.18 -3.60 -1.50
CA ASP A 42 2.53 -4.38 -0.30
C ASP A 42 3.40 -3.59 0.67
N SER A 43 4.17 -2.62 0.17
CA SER A 43 4.94 -1.70 1.03
C SER A 43 4.08 -0.61 1.67
N LEU A 44 2.83 -0.45 1.23
CA LEU A 44 1.92 0.60 1.68
C LEU A 44 0.83 0.09 2.63
N ILE A 45 0.57 -1.22 2.64
CA ILE A 45 -0.34 -1.84 3.60
C ILE A 45 0.33 -1.87 4.97
N VAL A 46 -0.38 -1.43 6.01
CA VAL A 46 0.16 -1.49 7.38
C VAL A 46 0.13 -2.94 7.84
N SER A 47 1.27 -3.51 8.24
CA SER A 47 1.32 -4.92 8.67
C SER A 47 0.58 -5.16 9.99
N ILE A 48 0.19 -6.40 10.26
CA ILE A 48 -0.48 -6.74 11.53
C ILE A 48 0.38 -6.42 12.75
N GLU A 49 1.70 -6.59 12.64
CA GLU A 49 2.64 -6.27 13.71
C GLU A 49 2.66 -4.77 14.01
N ASP A 50 2.59 -3.94 12.97
CA ASP A 50 2.50 -2.50 13.12
C ASP A 50 1.15 -2.08 13.73
N VAL A 51 0.04 -2.71 13.32
CA VAL A 51 -1.29 -2.44 13.90
C VAL A 51 -1.34 -2.87 15.37
N ARG A 52 -0.81 -4.04 15.74
CA ARG A 52 -0.68 -4.51 17.14
C ARG A 52 0.08 -3.51 18.00
N ARG A 53 1.22 -3.02 17.47
CA ARG A 53 2.04 -2.03 18.15
C ARG A 53 1.32 -0.69 18.32
N ILE A 54 0.60 -0.22 17.30
CA ILE A 54 -0.15 1.04 17.35
C ILE A 54 -1.34 0.94 18.32
N ALA A 55 -2.05 -0.20 18.28
CA ALA A 55 -3.21 -0.46 19.13
C ALA A 55 -2.82 -0.88 20.56
N ASN A 56 -1.54 -1.19 20.80
CA ASN A 56 -1.03 -1.79 22.04
C ASN A 56 -1.83 -3.05 22.45
N TYR A 57 -2.16 -3.89 21.46
CA TYR A 57 -3.00 -5.07 21.65
C TYR A 57 -2.53 -6.24 20.79
N GLU A 58 -1.84 -7.20 21.41
CA GLU A 58 -1.17 -8.31 20.72
C GLU A 58 -2.14 -9.38 20.17
N GLU A 59 -3.36 -9.45 20.69
CA GLU A 59 -4.38 -10.42 20.27
C GLU A 59 -5.15 -10.01 19.02
N LEU A 60 -4.85 -8.84 18.42
CA LEU A 60 -5.35 -8.49 17.09
C LEU A 60 -4.99 -9.61 16.11
N ALA A 61 -5.99 -10.13 15.39
CA ALA A 61 -5.81 -11.18 14.41
C ALA A 61 -6.05 -10.66 12.99
N ALA A 62 -5.33 -11.22 12.01
CA ALA A 62 -5.56 -10.95 10.60
C ALA A 62 -6.93 -11.51 10.21
N HIS A 63 -7.74 -10.71 9.54
CA HIS A 63 -8.97 -11.17 8.94
C HIS A 63 -8.69 -11.60 7.50
N PHE A 64 -8.33 -12.88 7.29
CA PHE A 64 -7.91 -13.38 5.98
C PHE A 64 -8.91 -13.15 4.83
N GLN A 65 -10.20 -13.03 5.14
CA GLN A 65 -11.25 -12.74 4.14
C GLN A 65 -11.16 -11.34 3.53
N THR A 66 -10.41 -10.43 4.15
CA THR A 66 -10.17 -9.08 3.64
C THR A 66 -8.75 -8.90 3.10
N ASP A 67 -7.91 -9.94 3.11
CA ASP A 67 -6.59 -9.95 2.45
C ASP A 67 -6.74 -10.33 0.98
N LEU A 68 -7.01 -9.35 0.12
CA LEU A 68 -7.36 -9.57 -1.27
C LEU A 68 -6.45 -8.76 -2.20
N ARG A 69 -6.21 -9.33 -3.39
CA ARG A 69 -5.51 -8.68 -4.52
C ARG A 69 -6.46 -8.09 -5.55
N GLU A 70 -7.74 -8.47 -5.48
CA GLU A 70 -8.82 -7.96 -6.32
C GLU A 70 -10.04 -7.67 -5.44
N PRO A 71 -10.77 -6.57 -5.68
CA PRO A 71 -11.95 -6.27 -4.91
C PRO A 71 -13.09 -7.26 -5.23
N PRO A 72 -13.91 -7.64 -4.23
CA PRO A 72 -15.12 -8.42 -4.50
C PRO A 72 -16.11 -7.59 -5.32
N GLU A 73 -17.00 -8.26 -6.05
CA GLU A 73 -18.05 -7.61 -6.82
C GLU A 73 -19.04 -6.85 -5.90
N ALA A 74 -19.50 -5.69 -6.35
CA ALA A 74 -20.49 -4.91 -5.63
C ALA A 74 -21.84 -5.63 -5.48
N ASP A 75 -22.44 -5.48 -4.30
CA ASP A 75 -23.83 -5.86 -4.09
C ASP A 75 -24.75 -5.04 -5.02
N THR A 76 -25.54 -5.76 -5.81
CA THR A 76 -26.45 -5.15 -6.77
C THR A 76 -27.78 -4.68 -6.20
N ASN A 77 -28.03 -4.94 -4.92
CA ASN A 77 -29.22 -4.47 -4.23
C ASN A 77 -29.07 -3.06 -3.63
N VAL A 78 -27.84 -2.54 -3.56
CA VAL A 78 -27.55 -1.20 -3.03
C VAL A 78 -27.88 -0.12 -4.08
N PRO A 79 -28.49 1.03 -3.71
CA PRO A 79 -28.71 2.15 -4.62
C PRO A 79 -27.43 2.57 -5.33
N GLY A 80 -27.51 2.88 -6.63
CA GLY A 80 -26.35 3.11 -7.50
C GLY A 80 -25.25 4.00 -6.88
N PRO A 81 -25.58 5.23 -6.44
CA PRO A 81 -24.62 6.14 -5.83
C PRO A 81 -24.03 5.63 -4.51
N CYS A 82 -24.78 4.82 -3.74
CA CYS A 82 -24.37 4.33 -2.42
C CYS A 82 -23.47 3.10 -2.45
N ARG A 83 -23.31 2.44 -3.61
CA ARG A 83 -22.47 1.23 -3.73
C ARG A 83 -21.01 1.48 -3.37
N VAL A 84 -20.53 2.70 -3.61
CA VAL A 84 -19.16 3.11 -3.25
C VAL A 84 -18.91 3.09 -1.73
N VAL A 85 -19.97 3.09 -0.91
CA VAL A 85 -19.83 3.05 0.55
C VAL A 85 -19.39 1.68 1.02
N GLY A 86 -19.76 0.58 0.36
CA GLY A 86 -19.51 -0.78 0.84
C GLY A 86 -18.76 -1.69 -0.14
N SER A 87 -18.48 -1.22 -1.36
CA SER A 87 -17.89 -2.04 -2.41
C SER A 87 -16.61 -1.44 -2.96
N SER A 88 -15.51 -2.18 -2.78
CA SER A 88 -14.16 -1.74 -3.20
C SER A 88 -14.04 -1.65 -4.73
N ASP A 89 -14.74 -2.50 -5.50
CA ASP A 89 -14.77 -2.42 -6.97
C ASP A 89 -15.35 -1.09 -7.46
N ARG A 90 -16.37 -0.56 -6.78
CA ARG A 90 -16.96 0.76 -7.08
C ARG A 90 -16.17 1.91 -6.51
N THR A 91 -15.55 1.71 -5.35
CA THR A 91 -14.68 2.72 -4.72
C THR A 91 -13.44 3.00 -5.58
N PHE A 92 -12.74 1.95 -6.02
CA PHE A 92 -11.47 2.06 -6.71
C PHE A 92 -11.59 1.98 -8.24
N GLY A 93 -12.72 1.51 -8.77
CA GLY A 93 -12.88 1.24 -10.19
C GLY A 93 -11.92 0.16 -10.68
N THR A 94 -11.62 0.20 -11.98
CA THR A 94 -10.82 -0.83 -12.67
C THR A 94 -9.50 -0.31 -13.24
N ASP A 95 -9.24 0.99 -13.18
CA ASP A 95 -8.11 1.65 -13.85
C ASP A 95 -6.79 1.58 -13.06
N TRP A 96 -6.75 0.77 -11.99
CA TRP A 96 -5.56 0.59 -11.16
C TRP A 96 -4.58 -0.42 -11.77
N SER A 97 -3.30 -0.26 -11.49
CA SER A 97 -2.23 -1.20 -11.88
C SER A 97 -1.96 -2.25 -10.82
N GLU A 98 -2.14 -1.90 -9.54
CA GLU A 98 -2.01 -2.83 -8.40
C GLU A 98 -3.09 -2.52 -7.36
N PHE A 99 -3.67 -3.56 -6.75
CA PHE A 99 -4.59 -3.45 -5.63
C PHE A 99 -4.18 -4.40 -4.50
N ARG A 100 -4.37 -3.94 -3.25
CA ARG A 100 -4.24 -4.76 -2.06
C ARG A 100 -5.24 -4.29 -1.01
N SER A 101 -5.93 -5.22 -0.37
CA SER A 101 -6.62 -4.97 0.90
C SER A 101 -6.09 -5.88 2.00
N ALA A 102 -6.28 -5.45 3.25
CA ALA A 102 -6.06 -6.25 4.44
C ALA A 102 -6.98 -5.77 5.55
N GLY A 103 -7.33 -6.64 6.49
CA GLY A 103 -8.08 -6.25 7.68
C GLY A 103 -7.66 -6.99 8.92
N TYR A 104 -7.94 -6.36 10.05
CA TYR A 104 -7.50 -6.75 11.38
C TYR A 104 -8.68 -6.61 12.32
N HIS A 105 -8.85 -7.56 13.22
CA HIS A 105 -9.95 -7.55 14.19
C HIS A 105 -9.42 -7.85 15.59
N GLY A 106 -9.95 -7.12 16.57
CA GLY A 106 -9.77 -7.46 17.99
C GLY A 106 -10.82 -8.48 18.40
N VAL A 107 -10.38 -9.55 19.05
CA VAL A 107 -11.26 -10.58 19.62
C VAL A 107 -11.28 -10.43 21.13
N THR A 108 -12.45 -10.42 21.78
CA THR A 108 -12.53 -10.51 23.24
C THR A 108 -13.40 -11.68 23.66
N ASP A 109 -12.97 -12.40 24.69
CA ASP A 109 -13.72 -13.48 25.32
C ASP A 109 -14.62 -12.96 26.46
N ASP A 110 -14.47 -11.70 26.86
CA ASP A 110 -15.04 -11.17 28.11
C ASP A 110 -16.47 -10.62 27.99
N LEU A 111 -17.03 -10.52 26.78
CA LEU A 111 -18.33 -9.86 26.59
C LEU A 111 -19.55 -10.76 26.76
N ARG A 112 -19.47 -12.10 26.52
CA ARG A 112 -20.61 -13.03 26.69
C ARG A 112 -20.18 -14.50 26.86
N PRO A 113 -20.98 -15.35 27.56
CA PRO A 113 -20.84 -16.80 27.43
C PRO A 113 -21.25 -17.21 25.99
N GLY A 114 -20.27 -17.61 25.17
CA GLY A 114 -20.51 -17.94 23.76
C GLY A 114 -19.28 -17.97 22.85
N GLY A 115 -18.11 -17.52 23.33
CA GLY A 115 -16.87 -17.49 22.56
C GLY A 115 -16.47 -16.08 22.13
N PRO A 116 -15.34 -15.95 21.40
CA PRO A 116 -14.76 -14.65 21.06
C PRO A 116 -15.73 -13.78 20.26
N VAL A 117 -15.86 -12.52 20.68
CA VAL A 117 -16.65 -11.48 20.00
C VAL A 117 -15.69 -10.50 19.33
N MET A 118 -15.94 -10.18 18.05
CA MET A 118 -15.20 -9.11 17.36
C MET A 118 -15.61 -7.75 17.94
N VAL A 119 -14.66 -7.03 18.55
CA VAL A 119 -14.92 -5.76 19.24
C VAL A 119 -14.65 -4.57 18.33
N GLU A 120 -13.54 -4.63 17.59
CA GLU A 120 -13.09 -3.58 16.67
C GLU A 120 -12.55 -4.27 15.42
N THR A 121 -12.92 -3.76 14.25
CA THR A 121 -12.39 -4.19 12.96
C THR A 121 -11.85 -2.99 12.23
N VAL A 122 -10.58 -3.07 11.82
CA VAL A 122 -9.93 -2.09 10.96
C VAL A 122 -9.53 -2.79 9.67
N SER A 123 -10.00 -2.27 8.53
CA SER A 123 -9.54 -2.73 7.22
C SER A 123 -8.93 -1.59 6.43
N GLN A 124 -7.97 -1.89 5.58
CA GLN A 124 -7.32 -0.97 4.67
C GLN A 124 -7.35 -1.57 3.26
N ALA A 125 -7.65 -0.74 2.27
CA ALA A 125 -7.54 -1.07 0.86
C ALA A 125 -6.73 0.04 0.16
N ILE A 126 -5.88 -0.37 -0.77
CA ILE A 126 -4.95 0.51 -1.47
C ILE A 126 -4.97 0.13 -2.95
N ALA A 127 -5.18 1.14 -3.79
CA ALA A 127 -5.01 1.03 -5.23
C ALA A 127 -3.89 1.97 -5.70
N LEU A 128 -3.00 1.44 -6.53
CA LEU A 128 -2.00 2.22 -7.26
C LEU A 128 -2.49 2.41 -8.70
N TYR A 129 -2.47 3.63 -9.18
CA TYR A 129 -2.83 3.97 -10.56
C TYR A 129 -1.58 4.25 -11.41
N PRO A 130 -1.69 4.16 -12.75
CA PRO A 130 -0.59 4.47 -13.66
C PRO A 130 -0.04 5.88 -13.47
N ASP A 131 -0.91 6.84 -13.12
CA ASP A 131 -0.55 8.23 -12.95
C ASP A 131 -1.44 8.97 -11.92
N PRO A 132 -1.00 10.12 -11.38
CA PRO A 132 -1.76 10.89 -10.39
C PRO A 132 -3.08 11.48 -10.91
N SER A 133 -3.22 11.73 -12.20
CA SER A 133 -4.44 12.30 -12.77
C SER A 133 -5.57 11.27 -12.82
N THR A 134 -5.24 10.01 -13.15
CA THR A 134 -6.17 8.88 -13.09
C THR A 134 -6.67 8.66 -11.65
N ALA A 135 -5.75 8.60 -10.68
CA ALA A 135 -6.11 8.45 -9.26
C ALA A 135 -7.01 9.61 -8.77
N ARG A 136 -6.71 10.84 -9.17
CA ARG A 136 -7.53 12.02 -8.85
C ARG A 136 -8.91 11.95 -9.49
N GLY A 137 -9.01 11.48 -10.73
CA GLY A 137 -10.29 11.27 -11.42
C GLY A 137 -11.18 10.27 -10.68
N VAL A 138 -10.62 9.16 -10.20
CA VAL A 138 -11.35 8.17 -9.39
C VAL A 138 -11.81 8.78 -8.07
N PHE A 139 -10.92 9.49 -7.38
CA PHE A 139 -11.25 10.15 -6.11
C PHE A 139 -12.40 11.14 -6.25
N HIS A 140 -12.41 11.97 -7.30
CA HIS A 140 -13.52 12.89 -7.54
C HIS A 140 -14.84 12.19 -7.90
N ARG A 141 -14.79 11.05 -8.62
CA ARG A 141 -15.99 10.23 -8.87
C ARG A 141 -16.57 9.66 -7.58
N LEU A 142 -15.70 9.22 -6.66
CA LEU A 142 -16.12 8.79 -5.33
C LEU A 142 -16.79 9.96 -4.58
N GLU A 143 -16.18 11.15 -4.56
CA GLU A 143 -16.76 12.32 -3.90
C GLU A 143 -18.16 12.65 -4.41
N SER A 144 -18.36 12.65 -5.74
CA SER A 144 -19.68 12.86 -6.36
C SER A 144 -20.66 11.80 -5.92
N SER A 145 -20.26 10.52 -5.98
CA SER A 145 -21.13 9.38 -5.63
C SER A 145 -21.55 9.41 -4.16
N LEU A 146 -20.63 9.79 -3.26
CA LEU A 146 -20.92 9.94 -1.83
C LEU A 146 -21.88 11.10 -1.55
N ALA A 147 -21.69 12.24 -2.23
CA ALA A 147 -22.59 13.38 -2.11
C ALA A 147 -23.99 13.06 -2.65
N GLU A 148 -24.07 12.36 -3.77
CA GLU A 148 -25.32 11.87 -4.34
C GLU A 148 -26.00 10.86 -3.41
N CYS A 149 -25.25 9.91 -2.84
CA CYS A 149 -25.77 8.94 -1.88
C CYS A 149 -26.33 9.63 -0.62
N ALA A 150 -25.60 10.57 -0.04
CA ALA A 150 -26.06 11.36 1.10
C ALA A 150 -27.35 12.15 0.77
N GLY A 151 -27.46 12.66 -0.47
CA GLY A 151 -28.64 13.37 -0.95
C GLY A 151 -29.89 12.50 -1.16
N LEU A 152 -29.76 11.16 -1.19
CA LEU A 152 -30.91 10.25 -1.25
C LEU A 152 -31.65 10.15 0.09
N HIS A 153 -30.98 10.52 1.20
CA HIS A 153 -31.51 10.36 2.56
C HIS A 153 -32.07 8.96 2.84
N ASP A 154 -31.42 7.93 2.28
CA ASP A 154 -31.75 6.54 2.54
C ASP A 154 -31.35 6.18 3.98
N PRO A 155 -32.27 5.64 4.82
CA PRO A 155 -31.97 5.35 6.23
C PRO A 155 -30.88 4.30 6.42
N TYR A 156 -30.58 3.46 5.41
CA TYR A 156 -29.47 2.49 5.46
C TYR A 156 -28.11 3.13 5.16
N PHE A 157 -28.10 4.35 4.61
CA PHE A 157 -26.91 5.11 4.24
C PHE A 157 -26.87 6.49 4.91
N ASP A 158 -27.43 6.59 6.12
CA ASP A 158 -27.35 7.81 6.91
C ASP A 158 -25.95 7.96 7.53
N PHE A 159 -25.12 8.79 6.91
CA PHE A 159 -23.77 9.07 7.35
C PHE A 159 -23.44 10.56 7.24
N ILE A 160 -22.49 11.00 8.05
CA ILE A 160 -21.91 12.34 7.94
C ILE A 160 -20.82 12.29 6.87
N LEU A 161 -20.91 13.16 5.87
CA LEU A 161 -19.89 13.35 4.84
C LEU A 161 -19.02 14.57 5.17
N ASP A 162 -17.75 14.33 5.48
CA ASP A 162 -16.77 15.35 5.80
C ASP A 162 -15.65 15.41 4.75
N ARG A 163 -15.13 16.63 4.54
CA ARG A 163 -13.92 16.88 3.73
C ARG A 163 -12.88 17.62 4.55
N PRO A 164 -12.02 16.90 5.29
CA PRO A 164 -10.98 17.53 6.10
C PRO A 164 -9.97 18.34 5.28
N ASP A 165 -9.67 17.89 4.06
CA ASP A 165 -8.77 18.56 3.12
C ASP A 165 -9.09 18.16 1.67
N ALA A 166 -8.39 18.75 0.69
CA ALA A 166 -8.63 18.52 -0.74
C ALA A 166 -8.27 17.11 -1.25
N SER A 167 -7.65 16.29 -0.39
CA SER A 167 -7.19 14.93 -0.71
C SER A 167 -7.81 13.87 0.19
N THR A 168 -8.73 14.26 1.07
CA THR A 168 -9.28 13.39 2.11
C THR A 168 -10.77 13.60 2.22
N VAL A 169 -11.52 12.50 2.15
CA VAL A 169 -12.96 12.45 2.39
C VAL A 169 -13.21 11.43 3.48
N ARG A 170 -14.12 11.75 4.39
CA ARG A 170 -14.51 10.85 5.47
C ARG A 170 -16.02 10.72 5.49
N ILE A 171 -16.48 9.48 5.65
CA ILE A 171 -17.86 9.18 5.98
C ILE A 171 -17.91 8.41 7.29
N GLY A 172 -19.01 8.52 8.03
CA GLY A 172 -19.22 7.68 9.20
C GLY A 172 -20.47 8.04 9.98
N ALA A 173 -20.80 7.15 10.90
CA ALA A 173 -21.86 7.33 11.88
C ALA A 173 -21.40 6.73 13.22
N ALA A 174 -22.31 6.66 14.19
CA ALA A 174 -22.01 5.96 15.44
C ALA A 174 -21.57 4.51 15.14
N GLY A 175 -20.37 4.17 15.61
CA GLY A 175 -19.80 2.84 15.50
C GLY A 175 -19.08 2.47 14.19
N TRP A 176 -19.03 3.36 13.19
CA TRP A 176 -18.23 3.09 11.97
C TRP A 176 -17.73 4.35 11.26
N SER A 177 -16.64 4.23 10.52
CA SER A 177 -16.12 5.32 9.69
C SER A 177 -15.26 4.80 8.54
N HIS A 178 -15.39 5.41 7.36
CA HIS A 178 -14.46 5.22 6.25
C HIS A 178 -13.67 6.51 6.00
N VAL A 179 -12.37 6.38 5.80
CA VAL A 179 -11.49 7.49 5.42
C VAL A 179 -10.85 7.16 4.09
N TYR A 180 -11.16 7.98 3.10
CA TYR A 180 -10.64 7.92 1.75
C TYR A 180 -9.57 8.98 1.60
N ARG A 181 -8.36 8.61 1.16
CA ARG A 181 -7.24 9.53 1.01
C ARG A 181 -6.49 9.31 -0.30
N LEU A 182 -6.31 10.37 -1.06
CA LEU A 182 -5.52 10.42 -2.27
C LEU A 182 -4.10 10.94 -1.97
N LYS A 183 -3.08 10.26 -2.49
CA LYS A 183 -1.69 10.72 -2.44
C LYS A 183 -0.96 10.36 -3.73
N SER A 184 -0.72 11.37 -4.57
CA SER A 184 -0.13 11.16 -5.90
C SER A 184 -0.95 10.16 -6.71
N SER A 185 -0.37 9.05 -7.17
CA SER A 185 -1.05 7.96 -7.86
C SER A 185 -1.60 6.86 -6.94
N VAL A 186 -1.58 7.06 -5.62
CA VAL A 186 -2.07 6.08 -4.63
C VAL A 186 -3.41 6.55 -4.07
N PHE A 187 -4.41 5.68 -4.11
CA PHE A 187 -5.68 5.87 -3.43
C PHE A 187 -5.81 4.88 -2.27
N ILE A 188 -6.12 5.38 -1.08
CA ILE A 188 -6.19 4.62 0.16
C ILE A 188 -7.60 4.74 0.71
N CYS A 189 -8.21 3.62 1.08
CA CYS A 189 -9.42 3.58 1.89
C CYS A 189 -9.15 2.84 3.18
N ARG A 190 -9.54 3.44 4.31
CA ARG A 190 -9.51 2.80 5.62
C ARG A 190 -10.90 2.72 6.19
N TRP A 191 -11.26 1.54 6.66
CA TRP A 191 -12.54 1.16 7.21
C TRP A 191 -12.35 0.87 8.68
N ARG A 192 -13.21 1.42 9.53
CA ARG A 192 -13.24 1.08 10.95
C ARG A 192 -14.68 0.81 11.35
N VAL A 193 -14.88 -0.28 12.08
CA VAL A 193 -16.13 -0.63 12.75
C VAL A 193 -15.80 -0.97 14.19
N GLY A 194 -16.54 -0.41 15.14
CA GLY A 194 -16.27 -0.52 16.57
C GLY A 194 -17.45 -0.09 17.41
N TYR A 195 -17.72 -0.80 18.52
CA TYR A 195 -18.91 -0.60 19.35
C TYR A 195 -18.61 0.11 20.67
#